data_AF-A0A2T2UUT4-F1
#
_entry.id   AF-A0A2T2UUT4-F1
#
_cell.length_a   1.000
_cell.length_b   1.000
_cell.length_c   1.000
_cell.angle_alpha   90.00
_cell.angle_beta   90.00
_cell.angle_gamma   90.00
#
_symmetry.space_group_name_H-M   'P 1'
#
loop_
_entity.id
_entity.type
_entity.pdbx_description
1 polymer ?
#
loop_
_entity_poly.entity_id
_entity_poly.type
_entity_poly.pdbx_seq_one_letter_code
_entity_poly.pdbx_strand_id
1 'polypeptide(L)'
;MSDLPDDLTDVGVHRGNQPPTETGQTVRSPEGPDPGGSEARPSPALFQLVRASTEPRLTVRAHSARAEVAAPEDGEEVGTYRTPDALREALSEVGIAGRTAVFEDADADRVLVDTDVTPEHTWIGQPRYPTIAFFETRDEAEAFADSHDRPTPDR
;
A
#
# COMPACT_ATOMS: atom_id res chain seq x y z
N MET A 1 0.71 -18.56 65.09
CA MET A 1 -0.63 -18.36 65.70
C MET A 1 -1.34 -17.29 64.89
N SER A 2 -2.38 -17.68 64.15
CA SER A 2 -3.60 -16.91 63.90
C SER A 2 -4.61 -17.87 63.31
N ASP A 3 -5.54 -18.25 64.19
CA ASP A 3 -6.79 -18.95 63.98
C ASP A 3 -7.78 -17.98 63.29
N LEU A 4 -8.47 -18.41 62.24
CA LEU A 4 -9.71 -17.76 61.77
C LEU A 4 -10.59 -18.80 61.05
N PRO A 5 -11.91 -18.80 61.25
CA PRO A 5 -12.71 -20.01 61.19
C PRO A 5 -13.54 -20.21 59.90
N ASP A 6 -14.09 -21.42 59.90
CA ASP A 6 -15.15 -22.07 59.12
C ASP A 6 -16.31 -21.18 58.63
N ASP A 7 -16.70 -21.45 57.39
CA ASP A 7 -18.05 -21.69 56.88
C ASP A 7 -19.24 -20.95 57.52
N LEU A 8 -19.97 -20.20 56.69
CA LEU A 8 -21.44 -20.15 56.77
C LEU A 8 -22.02 -19.83 55.38
N THR A 9 -22.51 -20.88 54.72
CA THR A 9 -23.50 -20.84 53.64
C THR A 9 -24.68 -19.89 53.94
N ASP A 10 -25.12 -19.12 52.94
CA ASP A 10 -26.54 -18.79 52.81
C ASP A 10 -27.02 -18.94 51.36
N VAL A 11 -28.02 -19.81 51.23
CA VAL A 11 -28.60 -20.30 49.99
C VAL A 11 -29.86 -19.48 49.73
N GLY A 12 -29.73 -18.39 48.98
CA GLY A 12 -30.84 -17.50 48.64
C GLY A 12 -31.44 -17.75 47.25
N VAL A 13 -32.35 -18.74 47.16
CA VAL A 13 -33.52 -18.83 46.26
C VAL A 13 -33.50 -18.21 44.85
N HIS A 14 -33.51 -19.08 43.85
CA HIS A 14 -33.88 -18.77 42.45
C HIS A 14 -35.41 -18.73 42.30
N ARG A 15 -36.04 -17.55 42.08
CA ARG A 15 -37.34 -17.44 41.38
C ARG A 15 -37.72 -16.00 41.03
N GLY A 16 -38.00 -15.73 39.75
CA GLY A 16 -38.90 -14.64 39.35
C GLY A 16 -38.50 -13.91 38.06
N ASN A 17 -39.10 -14.31 36.94
CA ASN A 17 -39.15 -13.53 35.69
C ASN A 17 -39.82 -12.17 35.94
N GLN A 18 -39.11 -11.05 35.74
CA GLN A 18 -39.64 -9.79 35.19
C GLN A 18 -38.48 -8.98 34.57
N PRO A 19 -38.54 -8.61 33.28
CA PRO A 19 -37.71 -7.53 32.77
C PRO A 19 -38.41 -6.19 33.08
N PRO A 20 -37.64 -5.12 33.33
CA PRO A 20 -38.03 -3.85 32.75
C PRO A 20 -36.87 -3.23 31.96
N THR A 21 -37.20 -3.01 30.70
CA THR A 21 -36.88 -1.90 29.81
C THR A 21 -35.82 -0.89 30.25
N GLU A 22 -34.86 -0.69 29.35
CA GLU A 22 -33.93 0.43 29.21
C GLU A 22 -34.32 1.74 29.91
N THR A 23 -33.34 2.41 30.51
CA THR A 23 -33.11 3.84 30.23
C THR A 23 -31.73 4.30 30.75
N GLY A 24 -30.89 4.75 29.81
CA GLY A 24 -30.14 5.98 30.02
C GLY A 24 -28.75 5.91 30.65
N GLN A 25 -27.82 5.15 30.07
CA GLN A 25 -26.43 5.62 30.01
C GLN A 25 -25.93 5.49 28.57
N THR A 26 -26.25 6.48 27.75
CA THR A 26 -25.45 6.80 26.56
C THR A 26 -24.08 7.24 27.04
N VAL A 27 -23.21 6.26 27.25
CA VAL A 27 -21.77 6.47 27.27
C VAL A 27 -21.44 6.97 25.88
N ARG A 28 -21.18 8.27 25.74
CA ARG A 28 -20.63 8.82 24.50
C ARG A 28 -19.25 8.18 24.32
N SER A 29 -19.20 7.09 23.55
CA SER A 29 -17.96 6.60 22.97
C SER A 29 -17.27 7.78 22.28
N PRO A 30 -15.94 7.95 22.41
CA PRO A 30 -15.24 8.90 21.57
C PRO A 30 -15.56 8.53 20.12
N GLU A 31 -15.88 9.57 19.34
CA GLU A 31 -16.13 9.54 17.91
C GLU A 31 -15.05 8.68 17.22
N GLY A 32 -15.41 7.44 16.89
CA GLY A 32 -14.59 6.59 16.05
C GLY A 32 -14.55 7.19 14.64
N PRO A 33 -13.46 6.96 13.88
CA PRO A 33 -13.31 7.55 12.55
C PRO A 33 -14.52 7.26 11.67
N ASP A 34 -14.93 8.28 10.94
CA ASP A 34 -16.12 8.34 10.07
C ASP A 34 -16.19 7.13 9.12
N PRO A 35 -17.28 6.32 9.13
CA PRO A 35 -17.41 5.17 8.24
C PRO A 35 -17.78 5.55 6.79
N GLY A 36 -17.90 6.85 6.47
CA GLY A 36 -18.24 7.37 5.15
C GLY A 36 -17.04 7.67 4.25
N GLY A 37 -15.81 7.70 4.79
CA GLY A 37 -14.60 7.67 3.99
C GLY A 37 -14.42 6.25 3.47
N SER A 38 -14.35 6.04 2.16
CA SER A 38 -13.94 4.73 1.63
C SER A 38 -12.60 4.38 2.27
N GLU A 39 -12.61 3.43 3.23
CA GLU A 39 -11.39 2.92 3.82
C GLU A 39 -10.48 2.49 2.68
N ALA A 40 -9.32 3.13 2.55
CA ALA A 40 -8.36 2.83 1.51
C ALA A 40 -8.04 1.33 1.61
N ARG A 41 -8.60 0.52 0.70
CA ARG A 41 -8.39 -0.91 0.72
C ARG A 41 -6.88 -1.13 0.54
N PRO A 42 -6.22 -1.91 1.41
CA PRO A 42 -4.81 -2.20 1.24
C PRO A 42 -4.62 -2.82 -0.16
N SER A 43 -3.63 -2.31 -0.89
CA SER A 43 -3.25 -2.87 -2.17
C SER A 43 -2.87 -4.35 -1.98
N PRO A 44 -3.19 -5.23 -2.94
CA PRO A 44 -2.66 -6.60 -2.94
C PRO A 44 -1.13 -6.64 -3.10
N ALA A 45 -0.48 -5.50 -3.32
CA ALA A 45 0.97 -5.35 -3.45
C ALA A 45 1.54 -4.32 -2.47
N LEU A 46 2.82 -4.50 -2.17
CA LEU A 46 3.65 -3.53 -1.47
C LEU A 46 4.49 -2.79 -2.51
N PHE A 47 4.47 -1.47 -2.55
CA PHE A 47 5.22 -0.67 -3.52
C PHE A 47 6.42 -0.02 -2.86
N GLN A 48 7.61 -0.29 -3.36
CA GLN A 48 8.84 0.39 -2.94
C GLN A 48 9.18 1.46 -3.98
N LEU A 49 9.37 2.71 -3.53
CA LEU A 49 9.85 3.81 -4.37
C LEU A 49 11.35 4.00 -4.12
N VAL A 50 12.14 3.89 -5.18
CA VAL A 50 13.60 3.99 -5.13
C VAL A 50 14.06 5.12 -6.05
N ARG A 51 14.99 5.93 -5.55
CA ARG A 51 15.70 6.94 -6.33
C ARG A 51 17.08 6.43 -6.67
N ALA A 52 17.44 6.39 -7.95
CA ALA A 52 18.77 5.96 -8.36
C ALA A 52 19.85 6.91 -7.81
N SER A 53 21.03 6.37 -7.48
CA SER A 53 22.13 7.16 -6.88
C SER A 53 22.91 7.98 -7.91
N THR A 54 22.97 7.53 -9.15
CA THR A 54 23.84 8.09 -10.20
C THR A 54 23.08 8.86 -11.27
N GLU A 55 21.76 8.66 -11.37
CA GLU A 55 20.91 9.20 -12.43
C GLU A 55 19.63 9.77 -11.79
N PRO A 56 18.99 10.79 -12.39
CA PRO A 56 17.75 11.39 -11.88
C PRO A 56 16.50 10.49 -12.11
N ARG A 57 16.71 9.17 -12.15
CA ARG A 57 15.69 8.14 -12.35
C ARG A 57 15.00 7.77 -11.04
N LEU A 58 13.68 7.67 -11.09
CA LEU A 58 12.87 7.08 -10.02
C LEU A 58 12.34 5.73 -10.48
N THR A 59 12.20 4.78 -9.56
CA THR A 59 11.68 3.45 -9.87
C THR A 59 10.70 3.01 -8.80
N VAL A 60 9.50 2.62 -9.23
CA VAL A 60 8.54 1.91 -8.38
C VAL A 60 8.70 0.43 -8.62
N ARG A 61 8.85 -0.33 -7.55
CA ARG A 61 8.88 -1.80 -7.55
C ARG A 61 7.67 -2.33 -6.80
N ALA A 62 6.86 -3.15 -7.45
CA ALA A 62 5.75 -3.83 -6.80
C ALA A 62 6.17 -5.22 -6.31
N HIS A 63 5.90 -5.48 -5.05
CA HIS A 63 6.17 -6.73 -4.37
C HIS A 63 4.85 -7.35 -3.90
N SER A 64 4.89 -8.64 -3.52
CA SER A 64 3.75 -9.26 -2.85
C SER A 64 3.41 -8.51 -1.55
N ALA A 65 2.14 -8.41 -1.17
CA ALA A 65 1.72 -7.68 0.04
C ALA A 65 2.40 -8.13 1.36
N ARG A 66 2.90 -9.37 1.42
CA ARG A 66 3.60 -9.94 2.58
C ARG A 66 5.12 -10.02 2.42
N ALA A 67 5.67 -9.42 1.37
CA ALA A 67 7.11 -9.42 1.16
C ALA A 67 7.81 -8.67 2.28
N GLU A 68 8.87 -9.27 2.82
CA GLU A 68 9.91 -8.55 3.55
C GLU A 68 10.84 -7.94 2.50
N VAL A 69 10.71 -6.64 2.29
CA VAL A 69 11.48 -5.91 1.27
C VAL A 69 12.76 -5.41 1.92
N ALA A 70 13.89 -5.83 1.37
CA ALA A 70 15.19 -5.29 1.77
C ALA A 70 15.41 -3.90 1.16
N ALA A 71 16.30 -3.13 1.78
CA ALA A 71 16.78 -1.89 1.20
C ALA A 71 17.33 -2.15 -0.22
N PRO A 72 17.14 -1.22 -1.16
CA PRO A 72 17.63 -1.39 -2.53
C PRO A 72 19.16 -1.49 -2.54
N GLU A 73 19.68 -2.40 -3.37
CA GLU A 73 21.14 -2.57 -3.55
C GLU A 73 21.80 -1.35 -4.21
N ASP A 74 21.03 -0.65 -5.06
CA ASP A 74 21.43 0.57 -5.75
C ASP A 74 20.32 1.61 -5.59
N GLY A 75 20.70 2.83 -5.17
CA GLY A 75 19.76 3.91 -4.90
C GLY A 75 19.41 4.14 -3.44
N GLU A 76 18.60 5.16 -3.22
CA GLU A 76 17.98 5.50 -1.95
C GLU A 76 16.51 5.05 -1.96
N GLU A 77 16.08 4.32 -0.93
CA GLU A 77 14.65 4.08 -0.71
C GLU A 77 13.99 5.39 -0.26
N VAL A 78 13.09 5.91 -1.09
CA VAL A 78 12.28 7.09 -0.76
C VAL A 78 11.17 6.70 0.22
N GLY A 79 10.60 5.51 0.02
CA GLY A 79 9.60 4.97 0.93
C GLY A 79 8.94 3.71 0.42
N THR A 80 8.11 3.12 1.29
CA THR A 80 7.34 1.90 1.02
C THR A 80 5.87 2.14 1.29
N TYR A 81 5.01 1.79 0.33
CA TYR A 81 3.59 2.15 0.31
C TYR A 81 2.70 0.91 0.15
N ARG A 82 1.64 0.83 0.96
CA ARG A 82 0.67 -0.29 0.95
C ARG A 82 -0.63 0.03 0.22
N THR A 83 -0.81 1.25 -0.24
CA THR A 83 -2.00 1.66 -1.01
C THR A 83 -1.54 2.41 -2.27
N PRO A 84 -2.31 2.33 -3.38
CA PRO A 84 -2.02 3.13 -4.56
C PRO A 84 -2.06 4.61 -4.24
N ASP A 85 -3.03 5.07 -3.44
CA ASP A 85 -3.18 6.50 -3.11
C ASP A 85 -1.95 7.07 -2.40
N ALA A 86 -1.38 6.34 -1.42
CA ALA A 86 -0.16 6.78 -0.75
C ALA A 86 1.06 6.80 -1.68
N LEU A 87 1.14 5.82 -2.60
CA LEU A 87 2.17 5.82 -3.64
C LEU A 87 2.03 7.05 -4.56
N ARG A 88 0.80 7.37 -4.99
CA ARG A 88 0.53 8.50 -5.88
C ARG A 88 0.83 9.84 -5.21
N GLU A 89 0.49 9.99 -3.94
CA GLU A 89 0.86 11.17 -3.14
C GLU A 89 2.38 11.35 -3.12
N ALA A 90 3.12 10.30 -2.77
CA ALA A 90 4.59 10.36 -2.77
C ALA A 90 5.18 10.66 -4.15
N LEU A 91 4.63 10.09 -5.22
CA LEU A 91 5.04 10.38 -6.60
C LEU A 91 4.76 11.85 -6.99
N SER A 92 3.68 12.44 -6.46
CA SER A 92 3.39 13.85 -6.61
C SER A 92 4.42 14.71 -5.87
N GLU A 93 4.78 14.35 -4.64
CA GLU A 93 5.77 15.08 -3.82
C GLU A 93 7.16 15.08 -4.45
N VAL A 94 7.59 13.95 -5.04
CA VAL A 94 8.88 13.86 -5.75
C VAL A 94 8.85 14.44 -7.17
N GLY A 95 7.68 14.90 -7.65
CA GLY A 95 7.55 15.63 -8.91
C GLY A 95 7.73 14.78 -10.16
N ILE A 96 6.94 13.71 -10.32
CA ILE A 96 6.96 12.91 -11.56
C ILE A 96 6.10 13.49 -12.70
N ALA A 97 5.30 14.53 -12.44
CA ALA A 97 4.39 15.07 -13.44
C ALA A 97 5.17 15.59 -14.68
N GLY A 98 4.79 15.12 -15.86
CA GLY A 98 5.45 15.48 -17.14
C GLY A 98 6.75 14.72 -17.40
N ARG A 99 7.07 13.70 -16.59
CA ARG A 99 8.16 12.76 -16.87
C ARG A 99 7.70 11.69 -17.87
N THR A 100 8.67 11.02 -18.48
CA THR A 100 8.40 9.82 -19.26
C THR A 100 8.50 8.58 -18.36
N ALA A 101 7.47 7.74 -18.36
CA ALA A 101 7.46 6.48 -17.63
C ALA A 101 7.65 5.29 -18.57
N VAL A 102 8.40 4.30 -18.09
CA VAL A 102 8.53 2.98 -18.69
C VAL A 102 7.88 1.98 -17.76
N PHE A 103 6.89 1.25 -18.27
CA PHE A 103 6.14 0.23 -17.55
C PHE A 103 6.53 -1.15 -18.06
N GLU A 104 7.05 -1.99 -17.18
CA GLU A 104 7.26 -3.41 -17.51
C GLU A 104 5.92 -4.15 -17.31
N ASP A 105 5.33 -4.63 -18.40
CA ASP A 105 4.05 -5.36 -18.38
C ASP A 105 4.32 -6.86 -18.25
N ALA A 106 4.25 -7.38 -17.02
CA ALA A 106 4.57 -8.78 -16.74
C ALA A 106 3.57 -9.77 -17.37
N ASP A 107 2.34 -9.34 -17.63
CA ASP A 107 1.30 -10.20 -18.21
C ASP A 107 1.51 -10.43 -19.71
N ALA A 108 1.99 -9.39 -20.41
CA ALA A 108 2.24 -9.44 -21.85
C ALA A 108 3.72 -9.61 -22.24
N ASP A 109 4.62 -9.77 -21.26
CA ASP A 109 6.09 -9.88 -21.41
C ASP A 109 6.65 -8.79 -22.36
N ARG A 110 6.28 -7.53 -22.12
CA ARG A 110 6.68 -6.39 -22.96
C ARG A 110 6.88 -5.12 -22.15
N VAL A 111 7.51 -4.12 -22.77
CA VAL A 111 7.73 -2.80 -22.18
C VAL A 111 6.83 -1.76 -22.86
N LEU A 112 6.24 -0.87 -22.07
CA LEU A 112 5.40 0.25 -22.54
C LEU A 112 6.03 1.57 -22.13
N VAL A 113 6.07 2.55 -23.04
CA VAL A 113 6.59 3.90 -22.77
C VAL A 113 5.45 4.90 -22.86
N ASP A 114 5.33 5.77 -21.86
CA ASP A 114 4.37 6.87 -21.82
C ASP A 114 5.07 8.19 -21.48
N THR A 115 4.95 9.19 -22.34
CA THR A 115 5.77 10.42 -22.29
C THR A 115 5.18 11.56 -21.45
N ASP A 116 3.96 11.40 -20.93
CA ASP A 116 3.29 12.46 -20.16
C ASP A 116 2.61 11.84 -18.93
N VAL A 117 3.42 11.20 -18.09
CA VAL A 117 2.88 10.50 -16.93
C VAL A 117 2.51 11.49 -15.83
N THR A 118 1.39 11.22 -15.17
CA THR A 118 0.98 11.89 -13.94
C THR A 118 0.93 10.88 -12.80
N PRO A 119 1.00 11.33 -11.53
CA PRO A 119 0.80 10.43 -10.39
C PRO A 119 -0.54 9.68 -10.46
N GLU A 120 -1.57 10.28 -11.07
CA GLU A 120 -2.90 9.67 -11.22
C GLU A 120 -2.98 8.65 -12.37
N HIS A 121 -1.86 8.37 -13.06
CA HIS A 121 -1.84 7.43 -14.17
C HIS A 121 -2.41 6.07 -13.76
N THR A 122 -3.37 5.57 -14.54
CA THR A 122 -4.22 4.42 -14.15
C THR A 122 -3.43 3.15 -13.85
N TRP A 123 -2.26 2.99 -14.48
CA TRP A 123 -1.37 1.84 -14.29
C TRP A 123 -0.53 1.90 -13.01
N ILE A 124 -0.35 3.08 -12.42
CA ILE A 124 0.39 3.24 -11.17
C ILE A 124 -0.40 2.62 -10.01
N GLY A 125 0.27 1.75 -9.26
CA GLY A 125 -0.31 0.99 -8.16
C GLY A 125 -1.02 -0.30 -8.62
N GLN A 126 -0.85 -0.72 -9.87
CA GLN A 126 -1.30 -2.04 -10.31
C GLN A 126 -0.17 -3.08 -10.19
N PRO A 127 -0.41 -4.25 -9.58
CA PRO A 127 0.58 -5.33 -9.51
C PRO A 127 1.02 -5.89 -10.87
N ARG A 128 0.20 -5.66 -11.91
CA ARG A 128 0.50 -6.03 -13.31
C ARG A 128 1.79 -5.40 -13.82
N TYR A 129 2.13 -4.20 -13.33
CA TYR A 129 3.33 -3.49 -13.68
C TYR A 129 4.31 -3.56 -12.50
N PRO A 130 5.06 -4.67 -12.35
CA PRO A 130 5.92 -4.88 -11.19
C PRO A 130 7.08 -3.89 -11.12
N THR A 131 7.45 -3.26 -12.23
CA THR A 131 8.47 -2.23 -12.25
C THR A 131 8.04 -1.08 -13.16
N ILE A 132 8.12 0.13 -12.63
CA ILE A 132 7.81 1.37 -13.35
C ILE A 132 9.01 2.31 -13.15
N ALA A 133 9.69 2.68 -14.23
CA ALA A 133 10.83 3.59 -14.19
C ALA A 133 10.45 4.96 -14.78
N PHE A 134 10.84 6.04 -14.12
CA PHE A 134 10.54 7.42 -14.51
C PHE A 134 11.81 8.16 -14.90
N PHE A 135 11.78 8.79 -16.08
CA PHE A 135 12.90 9.48 -16.71
C PHE A 135 12.54 10.94 -17.00
N GLU A 136 13.53 11.82 -16.97
CA GLU A 136 13.33 13.23 -17.31
C GLU A 136 13.07 13.42 -18.80
N THR A 137 13.64 12.57 -19.64
CA THR A 137 13.52 12.65 -21.10
C THR A 137 12.95 11.38 -21.72
N ARG A 138 12.34 11.57 -22.90
CA ARG A 138 11.84 10.48 -23.72
C ARG A 138 12.98 9.59 -24.23
N ASP A 139 14.08 10.17 -24.71
CA ASP A 139 15.22 9.43 -25.25
C ASP A 139 15.80 8.43 -24.23
N GLU A 140 15.95 8.83 -22.96
CA GLU A 140 16.42 7.94 -21.90
C GLU A 140 15.44 6.78 -21.64
N ALA A 141 14.13 7.08 -21.62
CA ALA A 141 13.10 6.08 -21.45
C ALA A 141 13.05 5.09 -22.62
N GLU A 142 13.17 5.56 -23.86
CA GLU A 142 13.20 4.72 -25.05
C GLU A 142 14.46 3.84 -25.08
N ALA A 143 15.64 4.38 -24.73
CA ALA A 143 16.86 3.60 -24.64
C ALA A 143 16.79 2.52 -23.54
N PHE A 144 16.18 2.85 -22.40
CA PHE A 144 15.93 1.89 -21.33
C PHE A 144 14.95 0.80 -21.77
N ALA A 145 13.86 1.18 -22.45
CA ALA A 145 12.86 0.26 -22.96
C ALA A 145 13.43 -0.69 -24.02
N ASP A 146 14.20 -0.19 -24.99
CA ASP A 146 14.86 -1.00 -26.02
C ASP A 146 15.82 -2.06 -25.41
N SER A 147 16.52 -1.68 -24.34
CA SER A 147 17.40 -2.59 -23.61
C SER A 147 16.65 -3.68 -22.82
N HIS A 148 15.38 -3.45 -22.49
CA HIS A 148 14.53 -4.36 -21.70
C HIS A 148 13.48 -5.10 -22.53
N ASP A 149 13.22 -4.65 -23.77
CA ASP A 149 12.38 -5.36 -24.72
C ASP A 149 13.09 -6.65 -25.11
N ARG A 150 12.55 -7.78 -24.65
CA ARG A 150 13.10 -9.08 -25.00
C ARG A 150 12.85 -9.31 -26.50
N PRO A 151 13.85 -9.79 -27.26
CA PRO A 151 13.63 -10.15 -28.64
C PRO A 151 12.48 -11.16 -28.71
N THR A 152 11.41 -10.79 -29.39
CA THR A 152 10.30 -11.70 -29.66
C THR A 152 10.87 -12.87 -30.46
N PRO A 153 10.71 -14.13 -30.00
CA PRO A 153 11.14 -15.25 -30.81
C PRO A 153 10.33 -15.25 -32.11
N ASP A 154 11.03 -15.00 -33.22
CA ASP A 154 10.52 -15.11 -34.59
C ASP A 154 9.80 -16.45 -34.73
N ARG A 155 8.51 -16.41 -35.07
CA ARG A 155 7.66 -17.61 -35.18
C ARG A 155 7.32 -17.92 -36.62
#